data_AF-S4NPI9-F1
#
_entry.id   AF-S4NPI9-F1
#
_cell.length_a   1.000
_cell.length_b   1.000
_cell.length_c   1.000
_cell.angle_alpha   90.00
_cell.angle_beta   90.00
_cell.angle_gamma   90.00
#
_symmetry.space_group_name_H-M   'P 1'
#
loop_
_entity.id
_entity.type
_entity.pdbx_description
1 polymer ?
#
loop_
_entity_poly.entity_id
_entity_poly.type
_entity_poly.pdbx_seq_one_letter_code
_entity_poly.pdbx_strand_id
1 'polypeptide(L)'
;MTFTEQLLQELAEAGGRIVKPGSGPDSEKWPSRIAAARRSGRIPETKELYGGWCRGGYEIKLVDIPAWRLAVLEPVPVPARLTRPHTVIRVMQNEQQPLGLTRPVQGRALRLIQALVTAAEAEGHSSSAGATGFAPPSHRRRRASPHFTITAQGQIVGFLVLQEQDRTEHVATEKELADAKKHSWVRIPHFDYTPSERLRFVLSGGQPHRASEWADAPGRALEEQLAEIAQEVTLRGEAAERRRLDEIEAARQKRIRWEAAMEDARIQYADAYRFRHFEAQEAAWRHATGLTEYLNAVRTRVEAMTPGQTRTEAEAWISWAASTVERLDPLHTPPRLPDIPEPRADDLRPFLGHWSPYGP
;
A
#
# COMPACT_ATOMS: atom_id res chain seq x y z
N MET A 1 42.72 8.92 9.04
CA MET A 1 41.37 8.35 9.26
C MET A 1 40.52 8.69 8.04
N THR A 2 39.97 7.69 7.38
CA THR A 2 39.11 7.86 6.19
C THR A 2 37.73 8.37 6.60
N PHE A 3 36.99 8.99 5.66
CA PHE A 3 35.60 9.39 5.90
C PHE A 3 34.73 8.23 6.39
N THR A 4 34.89 7.03 5.82
CA THR A 4 34.12 5.85 6.23
C THR A 4 34.40 5.47 7.69
N GLU A 5 35.66 5.48 8.11
CA GLU A 5 36.04 5.17 9.50
C GLU A 5 35.47 6.21 10.48
N GLN A 6 35.54 7.51 10.12
CA GLN A 6 34.94 8.58 10.92
C GLN A 6 33.42 8.41 11.04
N LEU A 7 32.75 8.11 9.92
CA LEU A 7 31.31 7.86 9.90
C LEU A 7 30.92 6.66 10.75
N LEU A 8 31.68 5.56 10.68
CA LEU A 8 31.42 4.35 11.49
C LEU A 8 31.66 4.60 12.98
N GLN A 9 32.68 5.37 13.34
CA GLN A 9 32.91 5.78 14.72
C GLN A 9 31.76 6.64 15.24
N GLU A 10 31.35 7.65 14.48
CA GLU A 10 30.23 8.53 14.85
C GLU A 10 28.92 7.74 15.01
N LEU A 11 28.68 6.77 14.11
CA LEU A 11 27.54 5.85 14.22
C LEU A 11 27.65 4.97 15.47
N ALA A 12 28.83 4.45 15.81
CA ALA A 12 29.02 3.65 17.02
C ALA A 12 28.74 4.46 18.30
N GLU A 13 29.24 5.70 18.36
CA GLU A 13 29.04 6.62 19.48
C GLU A 13 27.57 7.03 19.64
N ALA A 14 26.84 7.19 18.53
CA ALA A 14 25.43 7.57 18.53
C ALA A 14 24.44 6.38 18.60
N GLY A 15 24.91 5.17 18.93
CA GLY A 15 24.03 3.99 19.06
C GLY A 15 23.49 3.46 17.72
N GLY A 16 24.25 3.63 16.64
CA GLY A 16 23.97 3.10 15.31
C GLY A 16 23.13 4.01 14.41
N ARG A 17 22.77 5.22 14.85
CA ARG A 17 21.91 6.15 14.10
C ARG A 17 22.33 7.60 14.31
N ILE A 18 22.52 8.32 13.22
CA ILE A 18 22.76 9.78 13.22
C ILE A 18 21.85 10.47 12.21
N VAL A 19 21.52 11.74 12.47
CA VAL A 19 20.81 12.60 11.52
C VAL A 19 21.69 13.81 11.22
N LYS A 20 22.04 13.99 9.94
CA LYS A 20 22.88 15.08 9.47
C LYS A 20 22.02 16.18 8.84
N PRO A 21 22.41 17.46 8.96
CA PRO A 21 21.71 18.55 8.30
C PRO A 21 21.76 18.35 6.78
N GLY A 22 20.63 18.60 6.12
CA GLY A 22 20.38 18.12 4.77
C GLY A 22 20.07 19.20 3.73
N SER A 23 20.16 20.49 4.07
CA SER A 23 19.92 21.56 3.11
C SER A 23 20.72 22.81 3.45
N GLY A 24 21.36 23.39 2.44
CA GLY A 24 22.21 24.58 2.50
C GLY A 24 23.16 24.68 1.29
N PRO A 25 23.68 25.87 0.94
CA PRO A 25 24.66 26.04 -0.16
C PRO A 25 25.93 25.19 0.03
N ASP A 26 26.30 24.95 1.29
CA ASP A 26 27.42 24.11 1.73
C ASP A 26 26.98 22.70 2.18
N SER A 27 25.75 22.27 1.85
CA SER A 27 25.26 20.96 2.29
C SER A 27 26.05 19.83 1.62
N GLU A 28 26.65 18.99 2.46
CA GLU A 28 27.41 17.83 2.00
C GLU A 28 26.49 16.88 1.22
N LYS A 29 26.99 16.35 0.10
CA LYS A 29 26.28 15.36 -0.72
C LYS A 29 26.29 13.99 -0.04
N TRP A 30 25.55 13.86 1.06
CA TRP A 30 25.46 12.65 1.87
C TRP A 30 25.12 11.38 1.07
N PRO A 31 24.20 11.39 0.08
CA PRO A 31 23.95 10.19 -0.74
C PRO A 31 25.22 9.68 -1.45
N SER A 32 26.03 10.59 -2.02
CA SER A 32 27.28 10.23 -2.70
C SER A 32 28.32 9.71 -1.72
N ARG A 33 28.40 10.29 -0.52
CA ARG A 33 29.32 9.87 0.53
C ARG A 33 28.97 8.49 1.11
N ILE A 34 27.70 8.21 1.35
CA ILE A 34 27.25 6.86 1.75
C ILE A 34 27.54 5.86 0.63
N ALA A 35 27.27 6.22 -0.63
CA ALA A 35 27.59 5.35 -1.75
C ALA A 35 29.11 5.05 -1.83
N ALA A 36 29.96 6.04 -1.54
CA ALA A 36 31.41 5.83 -1.45
C ALA A 36 31.80 4.97 -0.25
N ALA A 37 31.20 5.20 0.93
CA ALA A 37 31.44 4.39 2.13
C ALA A 37 31.09 2.91 1.91
N ARG A 38 29.94 2.63 1.27
CA ARG A 38 29.55 1.26 0.87
C ARG A 38 30.55 0.60 -0.06
N ARG A 39 31.15 1.35 -0.99
CA ARG A 39 32.18 0.83 -1.92
C ARG A 39 33.56 0.68 -1.30
N SER A 40 33.80 1.26 -0.13
CA SER A 40 35.15 1.27 0.48
C SER A 40 35.59 -0.07 1.07
N GLY A 41 34.67 -1.04 1.23
CA GLY A 41 34.95 -2.33 1.87
C GLY A 41 35.25 -2.25 3.37
N ARG A 42 35.04 -1.09 4.00
CA ARG A 42 35.34 -0.86 5.43
C ARG A 42 34.15 -1.07 6.37
N ILE A 43 32.95 -1.27 5.84
CA ILE A 43 31.78 -1.59 6.64
C ILE A 43 31.92 -3.06 7.09
N PRO A 44 31.71 -3.38 8.38
CA PRO A 44 31.75 -4.77 8.85
C PRO A 44 30.79 -5.65 8.04
N GLU A 45 31.23 -6.86 7.67
CA GLU A 45 30.44 -7.78 6.84
C GLU A 45 29.11 -8.20 7.47
N THR A 46 28.98 -8.08 8.79
CA THR A 46 27.75 -8.36 9.54
C THR A 46 26.80 -7.17 9.61
N LYS A 47 27.14 -6.02 9.00
CA LYS A 47 26.36 -4.78 9.10
C LYS A 47 26.11 -4.15 7.74
N GLU A 48 24.98 -3.45 7.63
CA GLU A 48 24.58 -2.72 6.44
C GLU A 48 24.31 -1.25 6.77
N LEU A 49 24.87 -0.37 5.95
CA LEU A 49 24.74 1.08 6.10
C LEU A 49 23.57 1.58 5.25
N TYR A 50 22.58 2.19 5.89
CA TYR A 50 21.40 2.79 5.29
C TYR A 50 21.46 4.32 5.34
N GLY A 51 20.88 4.96 4.32
CA GLY A 51 20.80 6.41 4.21
C GLY A 51 19.47 6.83 3.61
N GLY A 52 18.80 7.81 4.23
CA GLY A 52 17.48 8.26 3.80
C GLY A 52 17.13 9.66 4.28
N TRP A 53 16.29 10.35 3.51
CA TRP A 53 15.77 11.66 3.90
C TRP A 53 14.66 11.50 4.94
N CYS A 54 14.72 12.33 5.98
CA CYS A 54 13.69 12.43 7.02
C CYS A 54 13.38 13.92 7.31
N ARG A 55 12.34 14.20 8.11
CA ARG A 55 11.97 15.57 8.46
C ARG A 55 13.11 16.37 9.12
N GLY A 56 14.06 15.70 9.78
CA GLY A 56 15.20 16.32 10.46
C GLY A 56 16.48 16.45 9.64
N GLY A 57 16.48 16.05 8.35
CA GLY A 57 17.66 16.05 7.49
C GLY A 57 17.93 14.68 6.88
N TYR A 58 19.20 14.32 6.75
CA TYR A 58 19.64 13.06 6.17
C TYR A 58 20.00 12.06 7.26
N GLU A 59 19.16 11.05 7.43
CA GLU A 59 19.34 9.99 8.41
C GLU A 59 20.30 8.92 7.88
N ILE A 60 21.25 8.52 8.72
CA ILE A 60 22.23 7.47 8.45
C ILE A 60 22.13 6.43 9.56
N LYS A 61 22.02 5.15 9.19
CA LYS A 61 21.87 4.03 10.12
C LYS A 61 22.82 2.91 9.77
N LEU A 62 23.43 2.30 10.78
CA LEU A 62 24.18 1.06 10.65
C LEU A 62 23.37 -0.05 11.33
N VAL A 63 22.88 -1.01 10.54
CA VAL A 63 21.96 -2.05 11.00
C VAL A 63 22.63 -3.41 10.86
N ASP A 64 22.42 -4.31 11.82
CA ASP A 64 22.93 -5.67 11.73
C ASP A 64 22.21 -6.44 10.62
N ILE A 65 22.98 -7.18 9.82
CA ILE A 65 22.45 -8.02 8.77
C ILE A 65 21.79 -9.25 9.43
N PRO A 66 20.54 -9.56 9.09
CA PRO A 66 19.86 -10.69 9.71
C PRO A 66 20.58 -12.01 9.37
N ALA A 67 20.60 -12.94 10.34
CA ALA A 67 21.36 -14.20 10.25
C ALA A 67 21.06 -15.01 8.97
N TRP A 68 19.80 -15.04 8.52
CA TRP A 68 19.41 -15.73 7.29
C TRP A 68 20.11 -15.18 6.02
N ARG A 69 20.51 -13.90 6.03
CA ARG A 69 21.19 -13.28 4.89
C ARG A 69 22.69 -13.61 4.86
N LEU A 70 23.28 -13.84 6.04
CA LEU A 70 24.67 -14.26 6.23
C LEU A 70 24.87 -15.78 6.06
N ALA A 71 23.79 -16.56 6.09
CA ALA A 71 23.85 -17.99 5.88
C ALA A 71 24.38 -18.33 4.47
N VAL A 72 25.32 -19.27 4.41
CA VAL A 72 25.82 -19.82 3.14
C VAL A 72 24.72 -20.68 2.54
N LEU A 73 24.32 -20.36 1.30
CA LEU A 73 23.29 -21.10 0.58
C LEU A 73 23.92 -22.22 -0.23
N GLU A 74 23.23 -23.35 -0.33
CA GLU A 74 23.64 -24.43 -1.21
C GLU A 74 23.63 -23.95 -2.68
N PRO A 75 24.74 -24.09 -3.42
CA PRO A 75 24.80 -23.62 -4.80
C PRO A 75 23.81 -24.33 -5.71
N VAL A 76 23.12 -23.56 -6.56
CA VAL A 76 22.21 -24.12 -7.58
C VAL A 76 23.04 -24.61 -8.77
N PRO A 77 23.05 -25.91 -9.10
CA PRO A 77 23.90 -26.45 -10.16
C PRO A 77 23.39 -26.02 -11.55
N VAL A 78 24.26 -25.38 -12.32
CA VAL A 78 23.96 -24.98 -13.70
C VAL A 78 24.36 -26.10 -14.66
N PRO A 79 23.44 -26.62 -15.48
CA PRO A 79 23.78 -27.68 -16.42
C PRO A 79 24.79 -27.19 -17.46
N ALA A 80 25.75 -28.04 -17.83
CA ALA A 80 26.69 -27.72 -18.90
C ALA A 80 26.01 -27.62 -20.27
N ARG A 81 24.95 -28.41 -20.50
CA ARG A 81 24.17 -28.46 -21.74
C ARG A 81 22.68 -28.69 -21.45
N LEU A 82 21.80 -28.18 -22.32
CA LEU A 82 20.35 -28.36 -22.23
C LEU A 82 19.91 -29.65 -22.93
N THR A 83 20.09 -30.81 -22.30
CA THR A 83 19.72 -32.12 -22.88
C THR A 83 18.22 -32.41 -22.78
N ARG A 84 17.57 -31.94 -21.71
CA ARG A 84 16.12 -32.05 -21.48
C ARG A 84 15.57 -30.68 -21.05
N PRO A 85 15.36 -29.75 -22.00
CA PRO A 85 14.94 -28.39 -21.68
C PRO A 85 13.55 -28.40 -21.03
N HIS A 86 13.41 -27.63 -19.95
CA HIS A 86 12.14 -27.39 -19.29
C HIS A 86 11.14 -26.73 -20.24
N THR A 87 9.83 -26.88 -19.99
CA THR A 87 8.78 -26.32 -20.85
C THR A 87 8.94 -24.81 -21.05
N VAL A 88 9.33 -24.08 -20.00
CA VAL A 88 9.65 -22.64 -20.09
C VAL A 88 10.76 -22.36 -21.11
N ILE A 89 11.83 -23.16 -21.06
CA ILE A 89 12.97 -23.05 -21.98
C ILE A 89 12.58 -23.40 -23.41
N ARG A 90 11.75 -24.43 -23.59
CA ARG A 90 11.26 -24.83 -24.93
C ARG A 90 10.45 -23.73 -25.59
N VAL A 91 9.63 -23.00 -24.84
CA VAL A 91 8.89 -21.84 -25.37
C VAL A 91 9.86 -20.77 -25.85
N MET A 92 10.83 -20.39 -25.02
CA MET A 92 11.84 -19.38 -25.38
C MET A 92 12.69 -19.78 -26.59
N GLN A 93 13.05 -21.07 -26.71
CA GLN A 93 13.85 -21.56 -27.84
C GLN A 93 13.11 -21.50 -29.19
N ASN A 94 11.78 -21.50 -29.16
CA ASN A 94 10.95 -21.43 -30.36
C ASN A 94 10.71 -19.98 -30.85
N GLU A 95 11.15 -18.98 -30.10
CA GLU A 95 11.08 -17.57 -30.50
C GLU A 95 12.12 -17.24 -31.57
N GLN A 96 11.80 -16.33 -32.50
CA GLN A 96 12.75 -15.91 -33.55
C GLN A 96 14.02 -15.27 -32.96
N GLN A 97 13.88 -14.55 -31.84
CA GLN A 97 14.99 -13.95 -31.10
C GLN A 97 14.82 -14.23 -29.61
N PRO A 98 15.27 -15.41 -29.11
CA PRO A 98 15.09 -15.79 -27.73
C PRO A 98 15.62 -14.72 -26.78
N LEU A 99 14.74 -14.24 -25.88
CA LEU A 99 15.06 -13.25 -24.83
C LEU A 99 15.58 -11.88 -25.36
N GLY A 100 15.55 -11.63 -26.67
CA GLY A 100 16.15 -10.43 -27.27
C GLY A 100 17.69 -10.35 -27.15
N LEU A 101 18.37 -11.46 -26.81
CA LEU A 101 19.81 -11.48 -26.55
C LEU A 101 20.61 -11.78 -27.83
N THR A 102 21.91 -11.43 -27.83
CA THR A 102 22.83 -11.87 -28.91
C THR A 102 23.19 -13.35 -28.80
N ARG A 103 23.51 -13.99 -29.93
CA ARG A 103 23.82 -15.44 -30.01
C ARG A 103 24.86 -15.94 -28.98
N PRO A 104 25.97 -15.24 -28.69
CA PRO A 104 26.98 -15.73 -27.76
C PRO A 104 26.47 -15.98 -26.34
N VAL A 105 25.53 -15.17 -25.85
CA VAL A 105 25.04 -15.25 -24.46
C VAL A 105 23.74 -16.02 -24.30
N GLN A 106 23.00 -16.28 -25.39
CA GLN A 106 21.72 -16.99 -25.36
C GLN A 106 21.81 -18.36 -24.69
N GLY A 107 22.79 -19.18 -25.08
CA GLY A 107 22.96 -20.52 -24.52
C GLY A 107 23.28 -20.51 -23.02
N ARG A 108 24.03 -19.51 -22.54
CA ARG A 108 24.29 -19.32 -21.11
C ARG A 108 23.04 -18.88 -20.37
N ALA A 109 22.32 -17.89 -20.90
CA ALA A 109 21.07 -17.40 -20.31
C ALA A 109 20.03 -18.51 -20.13
N LEU A 110 19.81 -19.34 -21.16
CA LEU A 110 18.85 -20.45 -21.07
C LEU A 110 19.26 -21.51 -20.04
N ARG A 111 20.56 -21.76 -19.84
CA ARG A 111 21.07 -22.68 -18.80
C ARG A 111 20.87 -22.13 -17.39
N LEU A 112 21.08 -20.82 -17.20
CA LEU A 112 20.79 -20.15 -15.92
C LEU A 112 19.29 -20.21 -15.59
N ILE A 113 18.43 -19.93 -16.57
CA ILE A 113 16.97 -20.00 -16.39
C ILE A 113 16.54 -21.44 -16.09
N GLN A 114 17.09 -22.44 -16.80
CA GLN A 114 16.81 -23.86 -16.53
C GLN A 114 17.15 -24.22 -15.08
N ALA A 115 18.34 -23.84 -14.61
CA ALA A 115 18.80 -24.13 -13.26
C ALA A 115 17.89 -23.47 -12.20
N LEU A 116 17.54 -22.20 -12.42
CA LEU A 116 16.68 -21.45 -11.51
C LEU A 116 15.26 -22.03 -11.43
N VAL A 117 14.65 -22.35 -12.58
CA VAL A 117 13.31 -22.94 -12.64
C VAL A 117 13.30 -24.33 -11.97
N THR A 118 14.30 -25.16 -12.26
CA THR A 118 14.42 -26.48 -11.62
C THR A 118 14.61 -26.36 -10.10
N ALA A 119 15.42 -25.41 -9.62
CA ALA A 119 15.58 -25.16 -8.19
C ALA A 119 14.27 -24.66 -7.55
N ALA A 120 13.56 -23.75 -8.20
CA ALA A 120 12.29 -23.24 -7.69
C ALA A 120 11.21 -24.34 -7.63
N GLU A 121 11.13 -25.21 -8.64
CA GLU A 121 10.19 -26.34 -8.64
C GLU A 121 10.52 -27.39 -7.58
N ALA A 122 11.81 -27.58 -7.25
CA ALA A 122 12.23 -28.43 -6.13
C ALA A 122 11.74 -27.90 -4.77
N GLU A 123 11.60 -26.57 -4.64
CA GLU A 123 11.02 -25.88 -3.48
C GLU A 123 9.47 -25.82 -3.53
N GLY A 124 8.83 -26.45 -4.52
CA GLY A 124 7.37 -26.49 -4.67
C GLY A 124 6.75 -25.26 -5.36
N HIS A 125 7.56 -24.38 -5.94
CA HIS A 125 7.08 -23.23 -6.71
C HIS A 125 6.72 -23.64 -8.14
N SER A 126 5.89 -22.85 -8.82
CA SER A 126 5.53 -23.10 -10.23
C SER A 126 6.14 -22.06 -11.16
N SER A 127 6.49 -22.47 -12.39
CA SER A 127 7.13 -21.59 -13.37
C SER A 127 6.32 -21.50 -14.67
N SER A 128 6.37 -20.35 -15.33
CA SER A 128 5.67 -20.13 -16.60
C SER A 128 6.48 -19.23 -17.54
N ALA A 129 6.40 -19.51 -18.84
CA ALA A 129 7.02 -18.65 -19.85
C ALA A 129 6.20 -17.36 -20.00
N GLY A 130 6.90 -16.24 -20.16
CA GLY A 130 6.31 -14.95 -20.49
C GLY A 130 6.18 -14.76 -22.00
N ALA A 131 5.45 -13.72 -22.41
CA ALA A 131 5.42 -13.30 -23.80
C ALA A 131 6.59 -12.36 -24.08
N THR A 132 7.55 -12.77 -24.90
CA THR A 132 8.57 -11.87 -25.44
C THR A 132 7.97 -10.99 -26.53
N GLY A 133 8.08 -9.67 -26.40
CA GLY A 133 7.80 -8.78 -27.52
C GLY A 133 8.81 -8.96 -28.66
N PHE A 134 8.45 -8.54 -29.88
CA PHE A 134 9.27 -8.67 -31.09
C PHE A 134 10.58 -7.86 -31.09
N ALA A 135 10.83 -7.02 -30.09
CA ALA A 135 12.03 -6.20 -30.02
C ALA A 135 12.71 -6.35 -28.65
N PRO A 136 14.06 -6.42 -28.60
CA PRO A 136 14.77 -6.35 -27.34
C PRO A 136 14.35 -5.08 -26.59
N PRO A 137 14.04 -5.17 -25.28
CA PRO A 137 13.80 -3.98 -24.47
C PRO A 137 14.96 -3.02 -24.65
N SER A 138 14.67 -1.73 -24.85
CA SER A 138 15.76 -0.77 -24.88
C SER A 138 16.51 -0.84 -23.55
N HIS A 139 17.84 -0.75 -23.57
CA HIS A 139 18.69 -0.70 -22.38
C HIS A 139 18.28 0.37 -21.34
N ARG A 140 17.47 1.35 -21.77
CA ARG A 140 16.92 2.45 -20.95
C ARG A 140 15.56 2.13 -20.35
N ARG A 141 14.83 1.11 -20.83
CA ARG A 141 13.53 0.69 -20.30
C ARG A 141 13.68 -0.59 -19.49
N ARG A 142 13.96 -0.43 -18.19
CA ARG A 142 13.90 -1.50 -17.15
C ARG A 142 12.48 -2.01 -16.86
N ARG A 143 11.51 -1.68 -17.72
CA ARG A 143 10.10 -2.03 -17.61
C ARG A 143 9.67 -2.64 -18.94
N ALA A 144 9.94 -3.92 -19.08
CA ALA A 144 9.43 -4.77 -20.15
C ALA A 144 8.66 -5.94 -19.53
N SER A 145 7.86 -6.62 -20.36
CA SER A 145 7.22 -7.86 -19.94
C SER A 145 8.30 -8.86 -19.50
N PRO A 146 8.07 -9.59 -18.40
CA PRO A 146 9.03 -10.60 -17.95
C PRO A 146 9.12 -11.72 -19.00
N HIS A 147 10.33 -12.25 -19.18
CA HIS A 147 10.60 -13.40 -20.06
C HIS A 147 10.05 -14.70 -19.48
N PHE A 148 10.02 -14.82 -18.16
CA PHE A 148 9.35 -15.91 -17.45
C PHE A 148 8.93 -15.43 -16.06
N THR A 149 8.06 -16.20 -15.41
CA THR A 149 7.62 -15.97 -14.06
C THR A 149 7.85 -17.22 -13.21
N ILE A 150 8.08 -17.01 -11.92
CA ILE A 150 8.03 -18.04 -10.89
C ILE A 150 7.00 -17.60 -9.85
N THR A 151 6.11 -18.50 -9.46
CA THR A 151 5.02 -18.23 -8.52
C THR A 151 5.28 -18.99 -7.22
N ALA A 152 5.47 -18.26 -6.13
CA ALA A 152 5.71 -18.77 -4.78
C ALA A 152 4.58 -18.31 -3.86
N GLN A 153 3.85 -19.23 -3.21
CA GLN A 153 2.71 -18.92 -2.33
C GLN A 153 1.70 -17.92 -2.95
N GLY A 154 1.42 -18.05 -4.25
CA GLY A 154 0.53 -17.14 -4.99
C GLY A 154 1.14 -15.79 -5.38
N GLN A 155 2.34 -15.45 -4.89
CA GLN A 155 3.10 -14.30 -5.36
C GLN A 155 3.80 -14.62 -6.67
N ILE A 156 3.41 -13.93 -7.74
CA ILE A 156 4.09 -14.01 -9.03
C ILE A 156 5.33 -13.11 -8.99
N VAL A 157 6.49 -13.70 -9.26
CA VAL A 157 7.77 -12.99 -9.45
C VAL A 157 8.16 -13.06 -10.92
N GLY A 158 8.24 -11.90 -11.58
CA GLY A 158 8.57 -11.81 -13.00
C GLY A 158 10.05 -11.57 -13.23
N PHE A 159 10.64 -12.33 -14.15
CA PHE A 159 12.06 -12.28 -14.49
C PHE A 159 12.28 -11.68 -15.86
N LEU A 160 13.01 -10.58 -15.92
CA LEU A 160 13.51 -9.97 -17.15
C LEU A 160 15.03 -10.23 -17.23
N VAL A 161 15.47 -10.78 -18.36
CA VAL A 161 16.89 -11.08 -18.60
C VAL A 161 17.43 -10.08 -19.61
N LEU A 162 18.50 -9.38 -19.26
CA LEU A 162 19.12 -8.35 -20.10
C LEU A 162 20.58 -8.69 -20.35
N GLN A 163 21.07 -8.34 -21.54
CA GLN A 163 22.49 -8.32 -21.85
C GLN A 163 23.04 -6.91 -21.59
N GLU A 164 24.08 -6.82 -20.79
CA GLU A 164 24.79 -5.56 -20.53
C GLU A 164 25.54 -5.08 -21.77
N GLN A 165 25.77 -3.78 -21.84
CA GLN A 165 26.53 -3.17 -22.91
C GLN A 165 27.80 -2.51 -22.36
N ASP A 166 28.91 -2.72 -23.06
CA ASP A 166 30.13 -1.95 -22.84
C ASP A 166 29.98 -0.60 -23.53
N ARG A 167 30.36 0.46 -22.80
CA ARG A 167 30.29 1.84 -23.26
C ARG A 167 31.69 2.33 -23.56
N THR A 168 31.96 2.66 -24.81
CA THR A 168 33.21 3.26 -25.27
C THR A 168 32.97 4.69 -25.73
N GLU A 169 33.96 5.57 -25.57
CA GLU A 169 33.86 6.92 -26.09
C GLU A 169 33.72 6.86 -27.62
N HIS A 170 32.72 7.56 -28.15
CA HIS A 170 32.41 7.52 -29.57
C HIS A 170 33.41 8.38 -30.33
N VAL A 171 34.02 7.79 -31.36
CA VAL A 171 34.91 8.50 -32.27
C VAL A 171 34.09 8.95 -33.47
N ALA A 172 33.83 10.26 -33.54
CA ALA A 172 33.04 10.87 -34.60
C ALA A 172 33.63 10.55 -35.99
N THR A 173 32.81 10.02 -36.88
CA THR A 173 33.22 9.79 -38.28
C THR A 173 33.27 11.10 -39.06
N GLU A 174 34.08 11.17 -40.12
CA GLU A 174 34.15 12.36 -40.99
C GLU A 174 32.77 12.77 -41.54
N LYS A 175 31.92 11.78 -41.80
CA LYS A 175 30.54 11.99 -42.23
C LYS A 175 29.68 12.64 -41.15
N GLU A 176 29.75 12.17 -39.90
CA GLU A 176 29.01 12.75 -38.79
C GLU A 176 29.49 14.17 -38.47
N LEU A 177 30.79 14.44 -38.59
CA LEU A 177 31.35 15.78 -38.45
C LEU A 177 30.86 16.72 -39.57
N ALA A 178 30.82 16.24 -40.81
CA ALA A 178 30.29 17.00 -41.95
C ALA A 178 28.79 17.29 -41.80
N ASP A 179 28.01 16.30 -41.36
CA ASP A 179 26.56 16.43 -41.15
C ASP A 179 26.24 17.34 -39.95
N ALA A 180 26.99 17.25 -38.84
CA ALA A 180 26.86 18.14 -37.69
C ALA A 180 27.23 19.59 -38.03
N LYS A 181 28.19 19.80 -38.93
CA LYS A 181 28.54 21.14 -39.44
C LYS A 181 27.45 21.72 -40.34
N LYS A 182 26.77 20.87 -41.11
CA LYS A 182 25.69 21.27 -42.04
C LYS A 182 24.35 21.48 -41.32
N HIS A 183 24.09 20.75 -40.25
CA HIS A 183 22.81 20.73 -39.56
C HIS A 183 22.99 20.91 -38.05
N SER A 184 22.66 22.10 -37.53
CA SER A 184 22.89 22.49 -36.12
C SER A 184 22.12 21.66 -35.08
N TRP A 185 21.10 20.90 -35.49
CA TRP A 185 20.34 19.99 -34.63
C TRP A 185 20.94 18.58 -34.55
N VAL A 186 21.90 18.22 -35.41
CA VAL A 186 22.57 16.92 -35.37
C VAL A 186 23.52 16.88 -34.17
N ARG A 187 23.30 15.90 -33.29
CA ARG A 187 24.16 15.65 -32.13
C ARG A 187 24.92 14.36 -32.36
N ILE A 188 26.23 14.46 -32.43
CA ILE A 188 27.12 13.30 -32.48
C ILE A 188 27.01 12.58 -31.12
N PRO A 189 26.73 11.27 -31.10
CA PRO A 189 26.73 10.50 -29.86
C PRO A 189 28.04 10.67 -29.10
N HIS A 190 27.98 10.74 -27.77
CA HIS A 190 29.19 10.77 -26.93
C HIS A 190 29.79 9.36 -26.75
N PHE A 191 28.98 8.31 -26.90
CA PHE A 191 29.38 6.95 -26.61
C PHE A 191 28.81 5.95 -27.61
N ASP A 192 29.64 4.96 -27.95
CA ASP A 192 29.22 3.75 -28.62
C ASP A 192 28.90 2.67 -27.59
N TYR A 193 27.91 1.83 -27.92
CA TYR A 193 27.44 0.75 -27.07
C TYR A 193 27.58 -0.58 -27.79
N THR A 194 28.38 -1.48 -27.22
CA THR A 194 28.60 -2.81 -27.76
C THR A 194 28.04 -3.86 -26.79
N PRO A 195 27.29 -4.88 -27.25
CA PRO A 195 26.81 -5.95 -26.38
C PRO A 195 27.98 -6.70 -25.72
N SER A 196 27.95 -6.82 -24.40
CA SER A 196 28.96 -7.54 -23.61
C SER A 196 28.50 -8.97 -23.30
N GLU A 197 29.39 -9.85 -22.83
CA GLU A 197 28.98 -11.21 -22.42
C GLU A 197 28.25 -11.27 -21.07
N ARG A 198 28.12 -10.12 -20.39
CA ARG A 198 27.52 -10.00 -19.06
C ARG A 198 26.00 -9.94 -19.15
N LEU A 199 25.34 -10.68 -18.27
CA LEU A 199 23.90 -10.77 -18.14
C LEU A 199 23.44 -10.09 -16.84
N ARG A 200 22.18 -9.62 -16.84
CA ARG A 200 21.45 -9.11 -15.68
C ARG A 200 20.08 -9.75 -15.60
N PHE A 201 19.71 -10.21 -14.42
CA PHE A 201 18.34 -10.58 -14.07
C PHE A 201 17.69 -9.43 -13.31
N VAL A 202 16.51 -9.01 -13.74
CA VAL A 202 15.67 -8.00 -13.08
C VAL A 202 14.37 -8.67 -12.65
N LEU A 203 14.10 -8.68 -11.35
CA LEU A 203 12.95 -9.30 -10.73
C LEU A 203 11.90 -8.25 -10.39
N SER A 204 10.64 -8.54 -10.75
CA SER A 204 9.46 -7.75 -10.40
C SER A 204 8.45 -8.57 -9.62
N GLY A 205 7.50 -7.91 -8.95
CA GLY A 205 6.50 -8.56 -8.09
C GLY A 205 7.01 -8.80 -6.68
N GLY A 206 6.16 -8.56 -5.67
CA GLY A 206 6.54 -8.63 -4.26
C GLY A 206 7.51 -7.52 -3.80
N GLN A 207 7.68 -7.40 -2.48
CA GLN A 207 8.70 -6.52 -1.90
C GLN A 207 10.06 -7.25 -1.90
N PRO A 208 11.15 -6.61 -2.35
CA PRO A 208 12.46 -7.23 -2.33
C PRO A 208 12.99 -7.45 -0.90
N HIS A 209 13.66 -8.59 -0.67
CA HIS A 209 14.28 -8.92 0.62
C HIS A 209 15.81 -8.81 0.58
N ARG A 210 16.44 -9.24 -0.53
CA ARG A 210 17.87 -9.03 -0.82
C ARG A 210 18.04 -7.92 -1.86
N ALA A 211 17.49 -8.14 -3.05
CA ALA A 211 17.58 -7.21 -4.17
C ALA A 211 16.40 -7.41 -5.14
N SER A 212 16.31 -6.55 -6.15
CA SER A 212 15.46 -6.79 -7.33
C SER A 212 16.28 -6.98 -8.60
N GLU A 213 17.60 -6.95 -8.51
CA GLU A 213 18.49 -7.07 -9.66
C GLU A 213 19.77 -7.81 -9.28
N TRP A 214 20.20 -8.72 -10.15
CA TRP A 214 21.47 -9.44 -10.07
C TRP A 214 22.15 -9.32 -11.41
N ALA A 215 23.45 -9.08 -11.43
CA ALA A 215 24.22 -8.97 -12.66
C ALA A 215 25.56 -9.66 -12.49
N ASP A 216 26.14 -10.06 -13.63
CA ASP A 216 27.53 -10.47 -13.65
C ASP A 216 28.43 -9.31 -13.21
N ALA A 217 29.26 -9.58 -12.21
CA ALA A 217 30.28 -8.66 -11.72
C ALA A 217 31.62 -9.40 -11.59
N PRO A 218 32.75 -8.67 -11.61
CA PRO A 218 34.05 -9.27 -11.34
C PRO A 218 34.03 -10.03 -9.99
N GLY A 219 34.27 -11.34 -10.03
CA GLY A 219 34.25 -12.21 -8.85
C GLY A 219 32.86 -12.55 -8.27
N ARG A 220 31.77 -12.19 -8.97
CA ARG A 220 30.40 -12.68 -8.67
C ARG A 220 29.66 -12.94 -9.98
N ALA A 221 29.81 -14.14 -10.52
CA ALA A 221 29.06 -14.54 -11.71
C ALA A 221 27.59 -14.80 -11.35
N LEU A 222 26.66 -14.73 -12.31
CA LEU A 222 25.26 -15.08 -12.06
C LEU A 222 25.08 -16.54 -11.58
N GLU A 223 25.93 -17.46 -12.05
CA GLU A 223 25.95 -18.86 -11.63
C GLU A 223 26.08 -19.00 -10.11
N GLU A 224 26.95 -18.19 -9.49
CA GLU A 224 27.20 -18.18 -8.04
C GLU A 224 26.08 -17.50 -7.25
N GLN A 225 25.29 -16.64 -7.92
CA GLN A 225 24.20 -15.87 -7.32
C GLN A 225 22.84 -16.58 -7.42
N LEU A 226 22.73 -17.69 -8.16
CA LEU A 226 21.44 -18.37 -8.39
C LEU A 226 20.75 -18.81 -7.10
N ALA A 227 21.50 -19.25 -6.09
CA ALA A 227 20.93 -19.64 -4.81
C ALA A 227 20.28 -18.45 -4.08
N GLU A 228 20.91 -17.27 -4.13
CA GLU A 228 20.34 -16.04 -3.57
C GLU A 228 19.08 -15.61 -4.34
N ILE A 229 19.08 -15.76 -5.67
CA ILE A 229 17.94 -15.44 -6.53
C ILE A 229 16.77 -16.39 -6.25
N ALA A 230 17.04 -17.69 -6.10
CA ALA A 230 16.02 -18.68 -5.74
C ALA A 230 15.43 -18.38 -4.35
N GLN A 231 16.28 -18.11 -3.36
CA GLN A 231 15.82 -17.74 -2.01
C GLN A 231 14.99 -16.45 -2.02
N GLU A 232 15.36 -15.45 -2.83
CA GLU A 232 14.58 -14.22 -2.97
C GLU A 232 13.14 -14.52 -3.40
N VAL A 233 12.93 -15.44 -4.34
CA VAL A 233 11.59 -15.84 -4.79
C VAL A 233 10.78 -16.42 -3.64
N THR A 234 11.37 -17.34 -2.87
CA THR A 234 10.72 -17.93 -1.68
C THR A 234 10.36 -16.84 -0.67
N LEU A 235 11.29 -15.93 -0.36
CA LEU A 235 11.06 -14.86 0.61
C LEU A 235 9.94 -13.90 0.17
N ARG A 236 9.85 -13.58 -1.13
CA ARG A 236 8.76 -12.78 -1.69
C ARG A 236 7.41 -13.49 -1.55
N GLY A 237 7.37 -14.80 -1.77
CA GLY A 237 6.19 -15.64 -1.57
C GLY A 237 5.72 -15.66 -0.12
N GLU A 238 6.63 -15.99 0.82
CA GLU A 238 6.34 -15.99 2.25
C GLU A 238 5.84 -14.63 2.75
N ALA A 239 6.44 -13.53 2.28
CA ALA A 239 6.01 -12.19 2.65
C ALA A 239 4.64 -11.82 2.07
N ALA A 240 4.28 -12.34 0.90
CA ALA A 240 2.93 -12.18 0.36
C ALA A 240 1.90 -12.95 1.18
N GLU A 241 2.21 -14.19 1.58
CA GLU A 241 1.30 -14.98 2.40
C GLU A 241 1.13 -14.38 3.80
N ARG A 242 2.21 -13.92 4.46
CA ARG A 242 2.11 -13.19 5.73
C ARG A 242 1.18 -11.99 5.61
N ARG A 243 1.37 -11.16 4.57
CA ARG A 243 0.49 -10.00 4.33
C ARG A 243 -0.96 -10.40 4.10
N ARG A 244 -1.21 -11.47 3.34
CA ARG A 244 -2.57 -11.99 3.12
C ARG A 244 -3.24 -12.40 4.44
N LEU A 245 -2.51 -13.10 5.32
CA LEU A 245 -3.03 -13.50 6.63
C LEU A 245 -3.29 -12.29 7.53
N ASP A 246 -2.37 -11.32 7.55
CA ASP A 246 -2.53 -10.07 8.30
C ASP A 246 -3.74 -9.27 7.81
N GLU A 247 -3.98 -9.21 6.49
CA GLU A 247 -5.14 -8.55 5.88
C GLU A 247 -6.46 -9.25 6.27
N ILE A 248 -6.48 -10.58 6.29
CA ILE A 248 -7.65 -11.37 6.74
C ILE A 248 -7.97 -11.08 8.21
N GLU A 249 -6.96 -11.10 9.08
CA GLU A 249 -7.14 -10.83 10.51
C GLU A 249 -7.53 -9.37 10.76
N ALA A 250 -6.91 -8.42 10.05
CA ALA A 250 -7.28 -7.01 10.14
C ALA A 250 -8.73 -6.76 9.69
N ALA A 251 -9.18 -7.37 8.59
CA ALA A 251 -10.57 -7.30 8.14
C ALA A 251 -11.54 -7.90 9.16
N ARG A 252 -11.19 -9.04 9.76
CA ARG A 252 -11.98 -9.66 10.84
C ARG A 252 -12.09 -8.74 12.04
N GLN A 253 -10.98 -8.19 12.52
CA GLN A 253 -10.95 -7.30 13.67
C GLN A 253 -11.69 -5.98 13.39
N LYS A 254 -11.61 -5.45 12.16
CA LYS A 254 -12.38 -4.29 11.71
C LYS A 254 -13.88 -4.57 11.75
N ARG A 255 -14.29 -5.75 11.25
CA ARG A 255 -15.69 -6.19 11.26
C ARG A 255 -16.25 -6.32 12.68
N ILE A 256 -15.50 -6.93 13.61
CA ILE A 256 -15.92 -7.05 15.02
C ILE A 256 -16.13 -5.66 15.64
N ARG A 257 -15.20 -4.72 15.40
CA ARG A 257 -15.32 -3.34 15.92
C ARG A 257 -16.50 -2.60 15.31
N TRP A 258 -16.75 -2.80 14.02
CA TRP A 258 -17.89 -2.23 13.33
C TRP A 258 -19.21 -2.78 13.87
N GLU A 259 -19.33 -4.10 14.06
CA GLU A 259 -20.52 -4.73 14.64
C GLU A 259 -20.81 -4.22 16.06
N ALA A 260 -19.76 -4.06 16.89
CA ALA A 260 -19.89 -3.47 18.21
C ALA A 260 -20.34 -1.99 18.17
N ALA A 261 -19.80 -1.20 17.24
CA ALA A 261 -20.22 0.19 17.06
C ALA A 261 -21.67 0.31 16.56
N MET A 262 -22.13 -0.62 15.70
CA MET A 262 -23.51 -0.69 15.24
C MET A 262 -24.48 -1.00 16.38
N GLU A 263 -24.10 -1.90 17.28
CA GLU A 263 -24.95 -2.24 18.44
C GLU A 263 -25.03 -1.07 19.43
N ASP A 264 -23.89 -0.44 19.74
CA ASP A 264 -23.87 0.75 20.58
C ASP A 264 -24.69 1.90 19.97
N ALA A 265 -24.60 2.10 18.66
CA ALA A 265 -25.42 3.09 17.95
C ALA A 265 -26.92 2.81 18.04
N ARG A 266 -27.36 1.55 18.01
CA ARG A 266 -28.78 1.19 18.20
C ARG A 266 -29.27 1.51 19.60
N ILE A 267 -28.45 1.25 20.62
CA ILE A 267 -28.76 1.61 22.01
C ILE A 267 -28.89 3.13 22.14
N GLN A 268 -27.94 3.89 21.61
CA GLN A 268 -27.99 5.36 21.64
C GLN A 268 -29.18 5.93 20.85
N TYR A 269 -29.54 5.33 19.71
CA TYR A 269 -30.73 5.70 18.95
C TYR A 269 -32.01 5.48 19.76
N ALA A 270 -32.14 4.32 20.40
CA ALA A 270 -33.28 3.99 21.25
C ALA A 270 -33.45 5.00 22.40
N ASP A 271 -32.35 5.36 23.06
CA ASP A 271 -32.37 6.33 24.16
C ASP A 271 -32.66 7.75 23.67
N ALA A 272 -32.10 8.16 22.53
CA ALA A 272 -32.42 9.45 21.91
C ALA A 272 -33.90 9.54 21.51
N TYR A 273 -34.48 8.45 21.00
CA TYR A 273 -35.90 8.37 20.65
C TYR A 273 -36.78 8.50 21.90
N ARG A 274 -36.47 7.75 22.96
CA ARG A 274 -37.18 7.83 24.25
C ARG A 274 -37.14 9.25 24.83
N PHE A 275 -35.97 9.89 24.79
CA PHE A 275 -35.80 11.25 25.27
C PHE A 275 -36.66 12.25 24.50
N ARG A 276 -36.66 12.19 23.16
CA ARG A 276 -37.52 13.05 22.32
C ARG A 276 -39.01 12.84 22.60
N HIS A 277 -39.43 11.59 22.81
CA HIS A 277 -40.81 11.29 23.15
C HIS A 277 -41.19 11.85 24.53
N PHE A 278 -40.29 11.76 25.50
CA PHE A 278 -40.48 12.35 26.82
C PHE A 278 -40.58 13.88 26.76
N GLU A 279 -39.72 14.56 26.01
CA GLU A 279 -39.80 16.01 25.79
C GLU A 279 -41.11 16.41 25.11
N ALA A 280 -41.59 15.62 24.14
CA ALA A 280 -42.87 15.88 23.48
C ALA A 280 -44.06 15.75 24.44
N GLN A 281 -44.05 14.75 25.33
CA GLN A 281 -45.07 14.63 26.38
C GLN A 281 -45.03 15.81 27.36
N GLU A 282 -43.85 16.22 27.78
CA GLU A 282 -43.65 17.37 28.67
C GLU A 282 -44.21 18.66 28.06
N ALA A 283 -43.90 18.93 26.79
CA ALA A 283 -44.40 20.09 26.07
C ALA A 283 -45.92 20.05 25.88
N ALA A 284 -46.50 18.89 25.57
CA ALA A 284 -47.94 18.71 25.45
C ALA A 284 -48.65 18.97 26.79
N TRP A 285 -48.08 18.49 27.90
CA TRP A 285 -48.59 18.74 29.24
C TRP A 285 -48.55 20.22 29.63
N ARG A 286 -47.43 20.92 29.40
CA ARG A 286 -47.32 22.37 29.63
C ARG A 286 -48.36 23.14 28.83
N HIS A 287 -48.56 22.77 27.57
CA HIS A 287 -49.55 23.41 26.70
C HIS A 287 -50.98 23.19 27.19
N ALA A 288 -51.35 21.95 27.57
CA ALA A 288 -52.66 21.65 28.15
C ALA A 288 -52.90 22.40 29.47
N THR A 289 -51.87 22.53 30.31
CA THR A 289 -51.91 23.32 31.55
C THR A 289 -52.20 24.79 31.24
N GLY A 290 -51.46 25.40 30.31
CA GLY A 290 -51.69 26.80 29.92
C GLY A 290 -53.07 27.04 29.29
N LEU A 291 -53.58 26.09 28.50
CA LEU A 291 -54.96 26.16 27.97
C LEU A 291 -56.01 26.05 29.08
N THR A 292 -55.76 25.25 30.11
CA THR A 292 -56.64 25.12 31.28
C THR A 292 -56.69 26.43 32.08
N GLU A 293 -55.54 27.08 32.30
CA GLU A 293 -55.45 28.41 32.91
C GLU A 293 -56.20 29.47 32.10
N TYR A 294 -56.02 29.48 30.78
CA TYR A 294 -56.76 30.36 29.87
C TYR A 294 -58.27 30.12 29.93
N LEU A 295 -58.72 28.86 29.93
CA LEU A 295 -60.14 28.51 30.04
C LEU A 295 -60.74 28.99 31.37
N ASN A 296 -60.00 28.91 32.47
CA ASN A 296 -60.45 29.44 33.76
C ASN A 296 -60.61 30.97 33.72
N ALA A 297 -59.68 31.69 33.08
CA ALA A 297 -59.79 33.14 32.89
C ALA A 297 -61.00 33.51 32.01
N VAL A 298 -61.22 32.79 30.91
CA VAL A 298 -62.39 33.00 30.03
C VAL A 298 -63.69 32.72 30.77
N ARG A 299 -63.77 31.65 31.57
CA ARG A 299 -64.95 31.32 32.38
C ARG A 299 -65.31 32.45 33.34
N THR A 300 -64.30 32.97 34.07
CA THR A 300 -64.47 34.12 34.97
C THR A 300 -65.03 35.34 34.23
N ARG A 301 -64.55 35.61 33.00
CA ARG A 301 -65.01 36.72 32.17
C ARG A 301 -66.45 36.55 31.66
N VAL A 302 -66.85 35.32 31.34
CA VAL A 302 -68.21 34.97 30.86
C VAL A 302 -69.23 35.00 32.00
N GLU A 303 -68.84 34.58 33.21
CA GLU A 303 -69.69 34.65 34.40
C GLU A 303 -70.14 36.10 34.72
N ALA A 304 -69.25 37.07 34.47
CA ALA A 304 -69.52 38.50 34.61
C ALA A 304 -70.37 39.12 33.48
N MET A 305 -70.74 38.36 32.43
CA MET A 305 -71.59 38.85 31.33
C MET A 305 -73.07 38.81 31.69
N THR A 306 -73.82 39.79 31.22
CA THR A 306 -75.29 39.79 31.30
C THR A 306 -75.87 38.58 30.55
N PRO A 307 -76.92 37.94 31.10
CA PRO A 307 -77.61 36.85 30.42
C PRO A 307 -78.12 37.27 29.04
N GLY A 308 -77.89 36.44 28.03
CA GLY A 308 -78.26 36.69 26.64
C GLY A 308 -77.56 35.73 25.68
N GLN A 309 -77.90 35.81 24.38
CA GLN A 309 -77.41 34.89 23.36
C GLN A 309 -75.87 34.79 23.30
N THR A 310 -75.16 35.92 23.40
CA THR A 310 -73.69 35.96 23.39
C THR A 310 -73.07 35.19 24.56
N ARG A 311 -73.73 35.16 25.72
CA ARG A 311 -73.25 34.37 26.87
C ARG A 311 -73.43 32.87 26.61
N THR A 312 -74.57 32.47 26.06
CA THR A 312 -74.84 31.06 25.69
C THR A 312 -73.87 30.53 24.64
N GLU A 313 -73.53 31.33 23.62
CA GLU A 313 -72.54 30.97 22.61
C GLU A 313 -71.13 30.81 23.23
N ALA A 314 -70.75 31.69 24.16
CA ALA A 314 -69.48 31.58 24.87
C ALA A 314 -69.41 30.35 25.80
N GLU A 315 -70.50 30.00 26.48
CA GLU A 315 -70.61 28.79 27.31
C GLU A 315 -70.48 27.51 26.47
N ALA A 316 -71.10 27.47 25.29
CA ALA A 316 -70.95 26.35 24.34
C ALA A 316 -69.50 26.22 23.85
N TRP A 317 -68.83 27.34 23.56
CA TRP A 317 -67.42 27.35 23.19
C TRP A 317 -66.52 26.84 24.34
N ILE A 318 -66.77 27.26 25.58
CA ILE A 318 -66.03 26.77 26.77
C ILE A 318 -66.17 25.25 26.90
N SER A 319 -67.36 24.69 26.70
CA SER A 319 -67.61 23.25 26.79
C SER A 319 -66.81 22.47 25.75
N TRP A 320 -66.84 22.92 24.48
CA TRP A 320 -66.04 22.33 23.41
C TRP A 320 -64.53 22.42 23.69
N ALA A 321 -64.06 23.58 24.15
CA ALA A 321 -62.65 23.82 24.41
C ALA A 321 -62.15 22.99 25.61
N ALA A 322 -62.95 22.84 26.67
CA ALA A 322 -62.63 21.99 27.81
C ALA A 322 -62.44 20.52 27.40
N SER A 323 -63.36 19.96 26.62
CA SER A 323 -63.23 18.59 26.09
C SER A 323 -62.01 18.44 25.16
N THR A 324 -61.67 19.50 24.43
CA THR A 324 -60.49 19.50 23.55
C THR A 324 -59.19 19.47 24.36
N VAL A 325 -59.09 20.26 25.44
CA VAL A 325 -57.91 20.29 26.33
C VAL A 325 -57.72 18.96 27.05
N GLU A 326 -58.79 18.32 27.53
CA GLU A 326 -58.73 17.01 28.18
C GLU A 326 -58.13 15.93 27.26
N ARG A 327 -58.47 15.95 25.97
CA ARG A 327 -57.89 15.02 24.99
C ARG A 327 -56.43 15.34 24.63
N LEU A 328 -56.01 16.61 24.76
CA LEU A 328 -54.64 17.03 24.50
C LEU A 328 -53.71 16.78 25.70
N ASP A 329 -54.25 16.63 26.90
CA ASP A 329 -53.47 16.34 28.10
C ASP A 329 -52.89 14.92 28.02
N PRO A 330 -51.55 14.78 27.92
CA PRO A 330 -50.92 13.46 27.86
C PRO A 330 -51.14 12.64 29.13
N LEU A 331 -51.54 13.25 30.26
CA LEU A 331 -51.83 12.56 31.52
C LEU A 331 -53.22 11.93 31.57
N HIS A 332 -54.09 12.20 30.59
CA HIS A 332 -55.38 11.52 30.47
C HIS A 332 -55.22 10.00 30.17
N THR A 333 -54.03 9.57 29.74
CA THR A 333 -53.68 8.15 29.57
C THR A 333 -52.46 7.82 30.44
N PRO A 334 -52.37 6.62 31.05
CA PRO A 334 -51.19 6.24 31.82
C PRO A 334 -49.90 6.30 30.99
N PRO A 335 -48.80 6.85 31.54
CA PRO A 335 -47.53 6.93 30.82
C PRO A 335 -46.98 5.53 30.53
N ARG A 336 -46.48 5.33 29.31
CA ARG A 336 -45.86 4.08 28.86
C ARG A 336 -44.57 4.39 28.11
N LEU A 337 -43.63 3.45 28.15
CA LEU A 337 -42.45 3.52 27.29
C LEU A 337 -42.90 3.48 25.82
N PRO A 338 -42.31 4.32 24.95
CA PRO A 338 -42.65 4.29 23.54
C PRO A 338 -42.06 3.05 22.87
N ASP A 339 -42.78 2.49 21.91
CA ASP A 339 -42.26 1.45 21.03
C ASP A 339 -41.21 2.06 20.11
N ILE A 340 -39.96 1.59 20.21
CA ILE A 340 -38.86 2.12 19.42
C ILE A 340 -38.94 1.49 18.02
N PRO A 341 -39.09 2.30 16.95
CA PRO A 341 -39.08 1.77 15.59
C PRO A 341 -37.68 1.24 15.25
N GLU A 342 -37.63 0.16 14.46
CA GLU A 342 -36.35 -0.37 13.98
C GLU A 342 -35.63 0.70 13.13
N PRO A 343 -34.40 1.10 13.50
CA PRO A 343 -33.71 2.20 12.83
C PRO A 343 -33.28 1.79 11.42
N ARG A 344 -33.41 2.71 10.47
CA ARG A 344 -32.74 2.58 9.17
C ARG A 344 -31.24 2.82 9.35
N ALA A 345 -30.44 2.34 8.41
CA ALA A 345 -28.99 2.56 8.41
C ALA A 345 -28.63 4.06 8.59
N ASP A 346 -29.40 4.96 7.98
CA ASP A 346 -29.14 6.40 8.05
C ASP A 346 -29.49 7.03 9.40
N ASP A 347 -30.43 6.44 10.14
CA ASP A 347 -30.82 6.90 11.46
C ASP A 347 -29.71 6.66 12.51
N LEU A 348 -28.83 5.69 12.24
CA LEU A 348 -27.69 5.36 13.10
C LEU A 348 -26.46 6.24 12.85
N ARG A 349 -26.37 6.92 11.71
CA ARG A 349 -25.19 7.73 11.34
C ARG A 349 -24.74 8.72 12.42
N PRO A 350 -25.63 9.45 13.13
CA PRO A 350 -25.20 10.39 14.17
C PRO A 350 -24.46 9.73 15.34
N PHE A 351 -24.68 8.44 15.57
CA PHE A 351 -24.13 7.69 16.72
C PHE A 351 -22.90 6.84 16.35
N LEU A 352 -22.56 6.74 15.06
CA LEU A 352 -21.49 5.86 14.56
C LEU A 352 -20.11 6.55 14.46
N GLY A 353 -20.02 7.86 14.69
CA GLY A 353 -18.77 8.61 14.62
C GLY A 353 -18.10 8.51 13.24
N HIS A 354 -16.98 7.77 13.15
CA HIS A 354 -16.24 7.56 11.90
C HIS A 354 -16.64 6.28 11.15
N TRP A 355 -17.52 5.45 11.72
CA TRP A 355 -17.97 4.22 11.09
C TRP A 355 -19.10 4.49 10.09
N SER A 356 -19.12 3.71 9.00
CA SER A 356 -20.21 3.73 8.02
C SER A 356 -21.34 2.81 8.48
N PRO A 357 -22.63 3.15 8.32
CA PRO A 357 -23.72 2.26 8.68
C PRO A 357 -23.90 1.08 7.70
N TYR A 358 -23.22 1.09 6.55
CA TYR A 358 -23.37 0.08 5.49
C TYR A 358 -22.28 -0.99 5.49
N GLY A 359 -21.23 -0.83 6.30
CA GLY A 359 -20.16 -1.82 6.40
C GLY A 359 -18.90 -1.31 7.10
N PRO A 360 -18.01 -2.25 7.48
CA PRO A 360 -16.79 -1.98 8.23
C PRO A 360 -15.77 -1.10 7.50
#